data_AF-A0A4Q5QIB8-F1
#
_entry.id   AF-A0A4Q5QIB8-F1
#
_cell.length_a   1.000
_cell.length_b   1.000
_cell.length_c   1.000
_cell.angle_alpha   90.00
_cell.angle_beta   90.00
_cell.angle_gamma   90.00
#
_symmetry.space_group_name_H-M   'P 1'
#
loop_
_entity.id
_entity.type
_entity.pdbx_description
1 polymer ?
#
loop_
_entity_poly.entity_id
_entity_poly.type
_entity_poly.pdbx_seq_one_letter_code
_entity_poly.pdbx_strand_id
1 'polypeptide(L)'
;DIRSRAISNGWITTDTLQNQLYTKTLNEDMHLRGVVEPFPDLRIELTAFRTQNLNYQTNFKYSPLTGSIENLSPITTGDYSISYFTLPTAFSKNSGINNNSAIFQKFLNNRSVISQRLGRENPNSTRTVANGFVDGYSASDQDVLVPAFLAAYSGKDANGISTGNFPKIPIPNWQITYNGLSKIPFLANFFESFDFRHGYRSAYNVNGFNTLLRYSEANGAVNVRDANNNFLPLYQYAQITIFEQFVPLVGFDVRFKNSMIANFEYRKSRALSLSLSNSQLTQQSETAMVFGFGYRTNNFRFPFGLFQNLQLKNDMNFKLDFALADNKTIIYRPDVEEADISSGAKNITVRPSINYVINQRFNLQLFYDSNITKPYTSQSFNTAFTNFGINLKLLFQ
;
A
#
# COMPACT_ATOMS: atom_id res chain seq x y z
N ASP A 1 -29.91 -11.54 -19.82
CA ASP A 1 -29.97 -12.65 -18.86
C ASP A 1 -30.76 -13.79 -19.51
N ILE A 2 -30.24 -15.02 -19.54
CA ILE A 2 -30.90 -16.18 -20.19
C ILE A 2 -31.98 -16.83 -19.32
N ARG A 3 -31.94 -16.58 -18.00
CA ARG A 3 -32.83 -17.24 -17.03
C ARG A 3 -34.31 -17.06 -17.35
N SER A 4 -34.75 -15.83 -17.63
CA SER A 4 -36.14 -15.53 -17.99
C SER A 4 -36.60 -16.28 -19.24
N ARG A 5 -35.73 -16.41 -20.25
CA ARG A 5 -35.99 -17.18 -21.47
C ARG A 5 -36.03 -18.68 -21.20
N ALA A 6 -35.17 -19.19 -20.33
CA ALA A 6 -35.15 -20.60 -19.95
C ALA A 6 -36.42 -20.99 -19.16
N ILE A 7 -36.92 -20.11 -18.28
CA ILE A 7 -38.22 -20.28 -17.62
C ILE A 7 -39.35 -20.30 -18.66
N SER A 8 -39.41 -19.31 -19.56
CA SER A 8 -40.52 -19.19 -20.53
C SER A 8 -40.61 -20.37 -21.51
N ASN A 9 -39.48 -21.01 -21.81
CA ASN A 9 -39.42 -22.18 -22.71
C ASN A 9 -39.40 -23.53 -21.98
N GLY A 10 -39.52 -23.55 -20.64
CA GLY A 10 -39.55 -24.80 -19.87
C GLY A 10 -38.24 -25.59 -19.87
N TRP A 11 -37.09 -24.92 -20.01
CA TRP A 11 -35.77 -25.58 -20.08
C TRP A 11 -35.17 -25.93 -18.72
N ILE A 12 -35.83 -25.53 -17.63
CA ILE A 12 -35.35 -25.71 -16.26
C ILE A 12 -36.24 -26.73 -15.56
N THR A 13 -35.62 -27.66 -14.85
CA THR A 13 -36.34 -28.65 -14.04
C THR A 13 -37.18 -27.98 -12.96
N THR A 14 -38.38 -28.51 -12.73
CA THR A 14 -39.25 -28.15 -11.61
C THR A 14 -39.01 -29.02 -10.37
N ASP A 15 -38.02 -29.91 -10.42
CA ASP A 15 -37.62 -30.76 -9.29
C ASP A 15 -37.18 -29.90 -8.09
N THR A 16 -37.87 -30.07 -6.97
CA THR A 16 -37.63 -29.35 -5.72
C THR A 16 -36.33 -29.78 -5.04
N LEU A 17 -35.81 -30.96 -5.39
CA LEU A 17 -34.55 -31.53 -4.91
C LEU A 17 -33.32 -31.03 -5.68
N GLN A 18 -33.51 -30.20 -6.71
CA GLN A 18 -32.40 -29.48 -7.33
C GLN A 18 -31.73 -28.60 -6.26
N ASN A 19 -30.41 -28.76 -6.13
CA ASN A 19 -29.58 -28.00 -5.18
C ASN A 19 -28.32 -27.39 -5.82
N GLN A 20 -28.17 -27.42 -7.15
CA GLN A 20 -27.04 -26.75 -7.80
C GLN A 20 -27.30 -25.24 -7.84
N LEU A 21 -26.34 -24.47 -7.32
CA LEU A 21 -26.44 -23.02 -7.32
C LEU A 21 -26.31 -22.47 -8.74
N TYR A 22 -27.14 -21.48 -9.06
CA TYR A 22 -26.88 -20.63 -10.20
C TYR A 22 -25.78 -19.63 -9.80
N THR A 23 -24.71 -19.58 -10.60
CA THR A 23 -23.56 -18.72 -10.33
C THR A 23 -23.29 -17.79 -11.52
N LYS A 24 -22.99 -16.52 -11.24
CA LYS A 24 -22.53 -15.54 -12.22
C LYS A 24 -21.29 -14.82 -11.69
N THR A 25 -20.21 -14.87 -12.45
CA THR A 25 -18.97 -14.14 -12.14
C THR A 25 -18.81 -12.95 -13.09
N LEU A 26 -18.46 -11.79 -12.55
CA LEU A 26 -18.07 -10.59 -13.28
C LEU A 26 -16.71 -10.16 -12.77
N ASN A 27 -15.74 -10.05 -13.67
CA ASN A 27 -14.43 -9.46 -13.40
C ASN A 27 -14.31 -8.21 -14.25
N GLU A 28 -14.19 -7.05 -13.60
CA GLU A 28 -13.86 -5.78 -14.25
C GLU A 28 -12.41 -5.45 -13.94
N ASP A 29 -11.60 -5.27 -14.98
CA ASP A 29 -10.21 -4.87 -14.86
C ASP A 29 -9.95 -3.67 -15.78
N MET A 30 -9.64 -2.53 -15.17
CA MET A 30 -9.30 -1.30 -15.85
C MET A 30 -7.88 -0.90 -15.47
N HIS A 31 -7.00 -0.82 -16.47
CA HIS A 31 -5.64 -0.33 -16.35
C HIS A 31 -5.39 0.79 -17.37
N LEU A 32 -5.11 1.99 -16.87
CA LEU A 32 -4.77 3.16 -17.67
C LEU A 32 -3.27 3.45 -17.49
N ARG A 33 -2.57 3.65 -18.60
CA ARG A 33 -1.15 4.01 -18.62
C ARG A 33 -0.93 5.16 -19.59
N GLY A 34 -0.22 6.18 -19.13
CA GLY A 34 0.21 7.32 -19.93
C GLY A 34 1.68 7.61 -19.70
N VAL A 35 2.36 8.16 -20.71
CA VAL A 35 3.74 8.62 -20.60
C VAL A 35 3.78 10.06 -21.10
N VAL A 36 4.37 10.95 -20.32
CA VAL A 36 4.52 12.36 -20.63
C VAL A 36 6.00 12.71 -20.58
N GLU A 37 6.49 13.40 -21.60
CA GLU A 37 7.89 13.84 -21.73
C GLU A 37 7.91 15.36 -21.96
N PRO A 38 7.78 16.18 -20.89
CA PRO A 38 7.64 17.63 -21.04
C PRO A 38 8.88 18.32 -21.63
N PHE A 39 10.07 17.78 -21.38
CA PHE A 39 11.34 18.25 -21.91
C PHE A 39 12.32 17.08 -22.03
N PRO A 40 13.41 17.22 -22.81
CA PRO A 40 14.36 16.13 -23.03
C PRO A 40 14.86 15.51 -21.73
N ASP A 41 15.01 14.19 -21.73
CA ASP A 41 15.49 13.37 -20.61
C ASP A 41 14.56 13.32 -19.38
N LEU A 42 13.44 14.05 -19.34
CA LEU A 42 12.39 13.89 -18.32
C LEU A 42 11.27 13.00 -18.85
N ARG A 43 11.05 11.87 -18.17
CA ARG A 43 9.94 10.94 -18.46
C ARG A 43 9.08 10.78 -17.22
N ILE A 44 7.79 11.02 -17.37
CA ILE A 44 6.76 10.82 -16.34
C ILE A 44 5.81 9.74 -16.82
N GLU A 45 5.82 8.60 -16.15
CA GLU A 45 4.86 7.53 -16.37
C GLU A 45 3.71 7.64 -15.38
N LEU A 46 2.49 7.69 -15.87
CA LEU A 46 1.26 7.75 -15.10
C LEU A 46 0.52 6.42 -15.22
N THR A 47 0.12 5.84 -14.09
CA THR A 47 -0.64 4.58 -14.07
C THR A 47 -1.84 4.70 -13.15
N ALA A 48 -3.03 4.38 -13.63
CA ALA A 48 -4.25 4.33 -12.81
C ALA A 48 -4.92 2.96 -13.01
N PHE A 49 -5.53 2.41 -11.97
CA PHE A 49 -6.18 1.11 -12.10
C PHE A 49 -7.43 0.99 -11.23
N ARG A 50 -8.37 0.15 -11.64
CA ARG A 50 -9.54 -0.27 -10.87
C ARG A 50 -9.87 -1.71 -11.23
N THR A 51 -9.89 -2.59 -10.24
CA THR A 51 -10.28 -3.98 -10.40
C THR A 51 -11.44 -4.29 -9.47
N GLN A 52 -12.47 -4.98 -9.99
CA GLN A 52 -13.60 -5.43 -9.20
C GLN A 52 -14.01 -6.83 -9.64
N ASN A 53 -14.10 -7.73 -8.68
CA ASN A 53 -14.61 -9.08 -8.91
C ASN A 53 -15.92 -9.24 -8.15
N LEU A 54 -16.95 -9.76 -8.82
CA LEU A 54 -18.25 -10.07 -8.22
C LEU A 54 -18.62 -11.51 -8.55
N ASN A 55 -18.97 -12.28 -7.53
CA ASN A 55 -19.48 -13.63 -7.64
C ASN A 55 -20.89 -13.69 -7.05
N TYR A 56 -21.89 -13.68 -7.91
CA TYR A 56 -23.29 -13.83 -7.54
C TYR A 56 -23.66 -15.32 -7.51
N GLN A 57 -24.29 -15.75 -6.43
CA GLN A 57 -24.81 -17.11 -6.26
C GLN A 57 -26.23 -17.08 -5.70
N THR A 58 -27.07 -18.01 -6.15
CA THR A 58 -28.42 -18.18 -5.61
C THR A 58 -28.94 -19.58 -5.89
N ASN A 59 -29.87 -20.05 -5.05
CA ASN A 59 -30.66 -21.23 -5.36
C ASN A 59 -31.74 -20.82 -6.36
N PHE A 60 -31.49 -21.06 -7.65
CA PHE A 60 -32.45 -20.74 -8.71
C PHE A 60 -33.26 -21.99 -9.05
N LYS A 61 -34.40 -22.16 -8.38
CA LYS A 61 -35.21 -23.38 -8.49
C LYS A 61 -36.69 -23.13 -8.32
N TYR A 62 -37.48 -24.15 -8.65
CA TYR A 62 -38.93 -24.13 -8.46
C TYR A 62 -39.31 -24.10 -6.98
N SER A 63 -40.18 -23.17 -6.62
CA SER A 63 -40.74 -22.99 -5.28
C SER A 63 -42.21 -23.43 -5.28
N PRO A 64 -42.57 -24.53 -4.58
CA PRO A 64 -43.96 -24.97 -4.49
C PRO A 64 -44.90 -23.94 -3.85
N LEU A 65 -44.35 -23.01 -3.05
CA LEU A 65 -45.11 -21.96 -2.38
C LEU A 65 -45.59 -20.88 -3.37
N THR A 66 -44.76 -20.53 -4.36
CA THR A 66 -45.08 -19.49 -5.35
C THR A 66 -45.49 -20.07 -6.71
N GLY A 67 -45.33 -21.39 -6.90
CA GLY A 67 -45.62 -22.06 -8.16
C GLY A 67 -44.70 -21.63 -9.31
N SER A 68 -43.53 -21.06 -8.99
CA SER A 68 -42.63 -20.43 -9.96
C SER A 68 -41.16 -20.74 -9.66
N ILE A 69 -40.30 -20.53 -10.66
CA ILE A 69 -38.84 -20.61 -10.48
C ILE A 69 -38.35 -19.24 -10.03
N GLU A 70 -37.75 -19.18 -8.85
CA GLU A 70 -37.30 -17.93 -8.24
C GLU A 70 -35.87 -18.04 -7.70
N ASN A 71 -35.26 -16.89 -7.41
CA ASN A 71 -33.95 -16.83 -6.77
C ASN A 71 -34.15 -16.88 -5.26
N LEU A 72 -33.72 -17.96 -4.63
CA LEU A 72 -33.78 -18.14 -3.18
C LEU A 72 -32.42 -17.80 -2.56
N SER A 73 -32.45 -16.94 -1.55
CA SER A 73 -31.28 -16.49 -0.78
C SER A 73 -30.09 -16.04 -1.64
N PRO A 74 -30.26 -15.06 -2.55
CA PRO A 74 -29.17 -14.59 -3.38
C PRO A 74 -28.08 -13.92 -2.53
N ILE A 75 -26.82 -14.22 -2.85
CA ILE A 75 -25.65 -13.59 -2.25
C ILE A 75 -24.67 -13.20 -3.33
N THR A 76 -24.09 -12.01 -3.23
CA THR A 76 -22.96 -11.59 -4.07
C THR A 76 -21.75 -11.41 -3.18
N THR A 77 -20.65 -12.08 -3.50
CA THR A 77 -19.35 -11.84 -2.87
C THR A 77 -18.40 -11.14 -3.84
N GLY A 78 -17.34 -10.52 -3.35
CA GLY A 78 -16.39 -9.87 -4.23
C GLY A 78 -15.20 -9.24 -3.54
N ASP A 79 -14.34 -8.68 -4.38
CA ASP A 79 -13.14 -7.92 -4.02
C ASP A 79 -13.09 -6.62 -4.82
N TYR A 80 -12.49 -5.59 -4.23
CA TYR A 80 -12.35 -4.29 -4.87
C TYR A 80 -10.95 -3.71 -4.64
N SER A 81 -10.33 -3.19 -5.69
CA SER A 81 -9.09 -2.44 -5.60
C SER A 81 -9.08 -1.28 -6.58
N ILE A 82 -8.61 -0.12 -6.13
CA ILE A 82 -8.50 1.07 -6.98
C ILE A 82 -7.26 1.90 -6.62
N SER A 83 -6.58 2.47 -7.62
CA SER A 83 -5.54 3.46 -7.37
C SER A 83 -6.15 4.71 -6.73
N TYR A 84 -5.56 5.13 -5.61
CA TYR A 84 -6.09 6.20 -4.76
C TYR A 84 -5.01 7.22 -4.43
N PHE A 85 -5.37 8.34 -3.81
CA PHE A 85 -4.44 9.43 -3.53
C PHE A 85 -4.48 9.83 -2.05
N THR A 86 -3.36 9.63 -1.37
CA THR A 86 -3.19 9.87 0.08
C THR A 86 -1.93 10.66 0.42
N LEU A 87 -1.23 11.17 -0.59
CA LEU A 87 0.02 11.92 -0.47
C LEU A 87 -0.05 13.08 0.55
N PRO A 88 -1.14 13.88 0.65
CA PRO A 88 -1.19 15.02 1.57
C PRO A 88 -0.92 14.65 3.02
N THR A 89 -1.19 13.41 3.40
CA THR A 89 -0.99 12.92 4.77
C THR A 89 0.23 12.00 4.91
N ALA A 90 0.98 11.72 3.84
CA ALA A 90 2.08 10.75 3.84
C ALA A 90 3.26 11.12 4.76
N PHE A 91 3.40 12.40 5.10
CA PHE A 91 4.51 12.93 5.91
C PHE A 91 4.11 13.40 7.30
N SER A 92 2.85 13.20 7.70
CA SER A 92 2.44 13.46 9.07
C SER A 92 3.25 12.64 10.06
N LYS A 93 3.64 13.26 11.17
CA LYS A 93 4.33 12.59 12.27
C LYS A 93 3.37 12.40 13.44
N ASN A 94 3.56 11.31 14.16
CA ASN A 94 2.92 11.13 15.45
C ASN A 94 3.61 12.04 16.48
N SER A 95 2.86 12.55 17.45
CA SER A 95 3.35 13.45 18.49
C SER A 95 3.31 12.80 19.87
N GLY A 96 4.24 13.22 20.74
CA GLY A 96 4.29 12.81 22.14
C GLY A 96 4.77 11.38 22.39
N ILE A 97 4.83 11.02 23.67
CA ILE A 97 5.21 9.68 24.15
C ILE A 97 4.14 8.66 23.75
N ASN A 98 2.88 9.09 23.71
CA ASN A 98 1.71 8.25 23.47
C ASN A 98 1.45 7.94 21.98
N ASN A 99 2.35 8.35 21.07
CA ASN A 99 2.21 8.19 19.62
C ASN A 99 0.90 8.77 19.03
N ASN A 100 0.40 9.89 19.55
CA ASN A 100 -0.86 10.50 19.11
C ASN A 100 -0.79 10.91 17.62
N SER A 101 -1.85 10.63 16.87
CA SER A 101 -1.94 10.90 15.44
C SER A 101 -3.04 11.93 15.16
N ALA A 102 -2.65 13.12 14.71
CA ALA A 102 -3.58 14.18 14.32
C ALA A 102 -4.54 13.74 13.19
N ILE A 103 -4.09 12.86 12.29
CA ILE A 103 -4.95 12.33 11.22
C ILE A 103 -5.95 11.34 11.77
N PHE A 104 -5.54 10.49 12.72
CA PHE A 104 -6.47 9.58 13.38
C PHE A 104 -7.55 10.36 14.13
N GLN A 105 -7.18 11.42 14.85
CA GLN A 105 -8.15 12.32 15.47
C GLN A 105 -9.06 13.01 14.45
N LYS A 106 -8.51 13.47 13.31
CA LYS A 106 -9.31 13.99 12.19
C LYS A 106 -10.30 12.94 11.68
N PHE A 107 -9.90 11.68 11.56
CA PHE A 107 -10.78 10.57 11.21
C PHE A 107 -11.92 10.43 12.23
N LEU A 108 -11.62 10.40 13.53
CA LEU A 108 -12.65 10.27 14.57
C LEU A 108 -13.67 11.42 14.50
N ASN A 109 -13.20 12.65 14.29
CA ASN A 109 -14.03 13.84 14.14
C ASN A 109 -14.89 13.82 12.85
N ASN A 110 -14.32 13.34 11.75
CA ASN A 110 -15.01 13.23 10.46
C ASN A 110 -16.22 12.30 10.52
N ARG A 111 -16.25 11.31 11.43
CA ARG A 111 -17.37 10.36 11.55
C ARG A 111 -18.70 11.07 11.83
N SER A 112 -18.70 12.08 12.70
CA SER A 112 -19.90 12.87 13.00
C SER A 112 -20.41 13.63 11.76
N VAL A 113 -19.50 14.23 11.00
CA VAL A 113 -19.83 14.96 9.77
C VAL A 113 -20.45 14.03 8.72
N ILE A 114 -19.82 12.88 8.48
CA ILE A 114 -20.30 11.89 7.51
C ILE A 114 -21.64 11.31 7.94
N SER A 115 -21.80 10.94 9.22
CA SER A 115 -23.05 10.43 9.77
C SER A 115 -24.20 11.39 9.44
N GLN A 116 -24.05 12.68 9.75
CA GLN A 116 -25.06 13.68 9.45
C GLN A 116 -25.34 13.84 7.94
N ARG A 117 -24.33 13.68 7.08
CA ARG A 117 -24.52 13.69 5.62
C ARG A 117 -25.34 12.50 5.13
N LEU A 118 -25.02 11.30 5.60
CA LEU A 118 -25.77 10.09 5.27
C LEU A 118 -27.23 10.16 5.72
N GLY A 119 -27.51 10.70 6.91
CA GLY A 119 -28.89 10.91 7.36
C GLY A 119 -29.68 11.94 6.54
N ARG A 120 -29.00 12.91 5.90
CA ARG A 120 -29.66 13.82 4.95
C ARG A 120 -30.02 13.11 3.64
N GLU A 121 -29.12 12.24 3.17
CA GLU A 121 -29.27 11.44 1.95
C GLU A 121 -30.30 10.32 2.09
N ASN A 122 -30.47 9.74 3.29
CA ASN A 122 -31.43 8.67 3.54
C ASN A 122 -32.77 9.19 4.11
N PRO A 123 -33.88 9.19 3.34
CA PRO A 123 -35.20 9.62 3.82
C PRO A 123 -35.80 8.73 4.93
N ASN A 124 -35.29 7.52 5.14
CA ASN A 124 -35.74 6.64 6.21
C ASN A 124 -35.08 6.96 7.57
N SER A 125 -34.09 7.86 7.60
CA SER A 125 -33.53 8.39 8.84
C SER A 125 -34.47 9.45 9.41
N THR A 126 -34.72 9.42 10.72
CA THR A 126 -35.46 10.49 11.41
C THR A 126 -34.68 11.80 11.49
N ARG A 127 -33.40 11.80 11.08
CA ARG A 127 -32.48 12.96 11.12
C ARG A 127 -32.23 13.51 12.53
N THR A 128 -32.67 12.79 13.56
CA THR A 128 -32.42 13.13 14.96
C THR A 128 -30.95 12.88 15.27
N VAL A 129 -30.28 13.84 15.91
CA VAL A 129 -28.86 13.73 16.27
C VAL A 129 -28.72 13.45 17.75
N ALA A 130 -28.04 12.36 18.09
CA ALA A 130 -27.68 11.98 19.45
C ALA A 130 -26.16 11.75 19.53
N ASN A 131 -25.49 12.35 20.51
CA ASN A 131 -24.03 12.27 20.70
C ASN A 131 -23.21 12.62 19.43
N GLY A 132 -23.73 13.53 18.60
CA GLY A 132 -23.09 13.95 17.34
C GLY A 132 -23.33 13.02 16.14
N PHE A 133 -24.09 11.92 16.31
CA PHE A 133 -24.42 10.98 15.24
C PHE A 133 -25.91 11.00 14.95
N VAL A 134 -26.27 10.87 13.67
CA VAL A 134 -27.66 10.88 13.24
C VAL A 134 -28.28 9.49 13.34
N ASP A 135 -29.58 9.43 13.56
CA ASP A 135 -30.36 8.20 13.56
C ASP A 135 -30.07 7.31 12.35
N GLY A 136 -29.68 6.06 12.61
CA GLY A 136 -29.36 5.07 11.58
C GLY A 136 -27.91 5.02 11.14
N TYR A 137 -27.07 5.95 11.60
CA TYR A 137 -25.66 6.04 11.21
C TYR A 137 -24.78 6.36 12.42
N SER A 138 -24.54 5.37 13.28
CA SER A 138 -23.73 5.54 14.50
C SER A 138 -22.23 5.69 14.23
N ALA A 139 -21.45 5.91 15.30
CA ALA A 139 -20.00 6.07 15.24
C ALA A 139 -19.23 4.82 14.76
N SER A 140 -19.84 3.64 14.90
CA SER A 140 -19.28 2.34 14.50
C SER A 140 -19.88 1.81 13.20
N ASP A 141 -20.78 2.57 12.58
CA ASP A 141 -21.39 2.17 11.32
C ASP A 141 -20.36 2.14 10.19
N GLN A 142 -20.36 1.09 9.38
CA GLN A 142 -19.39 0.90 8.30
C GLN A 142 -19.44 2.04 7.29
N ASP A 143 -20.64 2.47 6.90
CA ASP A 143 -20.83 3.50 5.88
C ASP A 143 -20.47 4.89 6.42
N VAL A 144 -20.41 5.05 7.75
CA VAL A 144 -19.80 6.22 8.40
C VAL A 144 -18.27 6.13 8.43
N LEU A 145 -17.74 4.99 8.89
CA LEU A 145 -16.31 4.79 9.13
C LEU A 145 -15.48 4.93 7.85
N VAL A 146 -15.91 4.29 6.77
CA VAL A 146 -15.14 4.21 5.52
C VAL A 146 -14.91 5.59 4.88
N PRO A 147 -15.93 6.38 4.51
CA PRO A 147 -15.72 7.71 3.94
C PRO A 147 -15.08 8.69 4.92
N ALA A 148 -15.32 8.57 6.25
CA ALA A 148 -14.62 9.39 7.24
C ALA A 148 -13.11 9.12 7.24
N PHE A 149 -12.72 7.85 7.15
CA PHE A 149 -11.34 7.39 7.04
C PHE A 149 -10.71 7.85 5.72
N LEU A 150 -11.41 7.64 4.60
CA LEU A 150 -10.97 8.11 3.28
C LEU A 150 -10.77 9.63 3.26
N ALA A 151 -11.65 10.41 3.89
CA ALA A 151 -11.51 11.87 3.99
C ALA A 151 -10.25 12.25 4.79
N ALA A 152 -10.06 11.66 5.97
CA ALA A 152 -8.94 11.97 6.83
C ALA A 152 -7.60 11.68 6.14
N TYR A 153 -7.44 10.48 5.58
CA TYR A 153 -6.17 10.02 5.00
C TYR A 153 -5.91 10.51 3.57
N SER A 154 -6.94 10.85 2.80
CA SER A 154 -6.74 11.59 1.54
C SER A 154 -6.47 13.09 1.73
N GLY A 155 -6.61 13.59 2.97
CA GLY A 155 -6.49 15.02 3.27
C GLY A 155 -7.68 15.86 2.81
N LYS A 156 -8.75 15.25 2.29
CA LYS A 156 -9.97 15.93 1.84
C LYS A 156 -10.84 16.38 3.03
N ASP A 157 -11.75 17.30 2.75
CA ASP A 157 -12.80 17.69 3.70
C ASP A 157 -13.89 16.62 3.75
N ALA A 158 -14.32 16.26 4.96
CA ALA A 158 -15.43 15.35 5.19
C ALA A 158 -16.77 15.89 4.70
N ASN A 159 -16.91 17.20 4.44
CA ASN A 159 -18.12 17.75 3.80
C ASN A 159 -18.16 17.56 2.28
N GLY A 160 -16.98 17.45 1.63
CA GLY A 160 -16.86 17.43 0.17
C GLY A 160 -16.55 16.07 -0.45
N ILE A 161 -16.16 15.07 0.35
CA ILE A 161 -15.88 13.72 -0.16
C ILE A 161 -17.16 12.97 -0.55
N SER A 162 -17.09 12.02 -1.47
CA SER A 162 -18.19 11.08 -1.69
C SER A 162 -18.43 10.23 -0.44
N THR A 163 -19.70 10.02 -0.09
CA THR A 163 -20.16 9.15 1.01
C THR A 163 -20.12 7.66 0.64
N GLY A 164 -19.84 7.32 -0.63
CA GLY A 164 -19.77 5.94 -1.08
C GLY A 164 -18.48 5.23 -0.70
N ASN A 165 -18.59 3.95 -0.34
CA ASN A 165 -17.46 3.13 0.11
C ASN A 165 -16.57 2.60 -1.03
N PHE A 166 -17.05 2.64 -2.28
CA PHE A 166 -16.35 2.14 -3.46
C PHE A 166 -16.08 3.30 -4.43
N PRO A 167 -14.96 4.04 -4.29
CA PRO A 167 -14.64 5.19 -5.14
C PRO A 167 -14.57 4.78 -6.61
N LYS A 168 -15.26 5.47 -7.51
CA LYS A 168 -15.42 4.98 -8.91
C LYS A 168 -14.29 5.35 -9.86
N ILE A 169 -13.58 6.44 -9.59
CA ILE A 169 -12.60 7.05 -10.49
C ILE A 169 -11.18 6.78 -9.97
N PRO A 170 -10.33 6.06 -10.72
CA PRO A 170 -8.98 5.77 -10.28
C PRO A 170 -8.11 7.03 -10.42
N ILE A 171 -7.30 7.31 -9.40
CA ILE A 171 -6.36 8.44 -9.43
C ILE A 171 -5.00 7.93 -9.90
N PRO A 172 -4.33 8.61 -10.85
CA PRO A 172 -3.03 8.16 -11.33
C PRO A 172 -1.94 8.18 -10.24
N ASN A 173 -1.23 7.06 -10.16
CA ASN A 173 0.10 6.94 -9.59
C ASN A 173 1.12 7.44 -10.62
N TRP A 174 2.33 7.80 -10.18
CA TRP A 174 3.36 8.30 -11.09
C TRP A 174 4.75 7.73 -10.80
N GLN A 175 5.56 7.67 -11.86
CA GLN A 175 6.98 7.40 -11.81
C GLN A 175 7.70 8.42 -12.68
N ILE A 176 8.59 9.18 -12.08
CA ILE A 176 9.39 10.23 -12.69
C ILE A 176 10.82 9.74 -12.78
N THR A 177 11.39 9.85 -13.98
CA THR A 177 12.81 9.60 -14.23
C THR A 177 13.39 10.79 -14.98
N TYR A 178 14.52 11.31 -14.51
CA TYR A 178 15.24 12.40 -15.17
C TYR A 178 16.72 12.08 -15.32
N ASN A 179 17.19 11.98 -16.57
CA ASN A 179 18.56 11.55 -16.89
C ASN A 179 19.44 12.70 -17.41
N GLY A 180 18.90 13.93 -17.46
CA GLY A 180 19.57 15.09 -18.04
C GLY A 180 20.57 15.80 -17.11
N LEU A 181 20.71 15.37 -15.85
CA LEU A 181 21.56 16.06 -14.86
C LEU A 181 23.04 16.06 -15.26
N SER A 182 23.53 15.03 -15.96
CA SER A 182 24.90 14.97 -16.47
C SER A 182 25.18 15.97 -17.60
N LYS A 183 24.15 16.58 -18.22
CA LYS A 183 24.30 17.55 -19.32
C LYS A 183 24.46 18.99 -18.83
N ILE A 184 24.26 19.26 -17.54
CA ILE A 184 24.41 20.60 -16.95
C ILE A 184 25.91 20.93 -16.88
N PRO A 185 26.40 22.07 -17.43
CA PRO A 185 27.84 22.34 -17.60
C PRO A 185 28.69 22.17 -16.33
N PHE A 186 28.17 22.58 -15.16
CA PHE A 186 28.85 22.41 -13.88
C PHE A 186 28.96 20.93 -13.45
N LEU A 187 27.91 20.14 -13.68
CA LEU A 187 27.83 18.72 -13.29
C LEU A 187 28.52 17.79 -14.30
N ALA A 188 28.53 18.17 -15.59
CA ALA A 188 29.12 17.43 -16.70
C ALA A 188 30.63 17.18 -16.54
N ASN A 189 31.33 17.96 -15.71
CA ASN A 189 32.75 17.76 -15.41
C ASN A 189 32.99 16.59 -14.46
N PHE A 190 32.04 16.29 -13.56
CA PHE A 190 32.18 15.28 -12.52
C PHE A 190 31.53 13.95 -12.93
N PHE A 191 30.38 14.00 -13.60
CA PHE A 191 29.54 12.84 -13.87
C PHE A 191 29.58 12.43 -15.34
N GLU A 192 29.63 11.12 -15.57
CA GLU A 192 29.36 10.48 -16.85
C GLU A 192 27.84 10.28 -17.04
N SER A 193 27.16 9.80 -16.00
CA SER A 193 25.70 9.71 -15.94
C SER A 193 25.19 10.11 -14.56
N PHE A 194 24.01 10.74 -14.54
CA PHE A 194 23.30 11.06 -13.31
C PHE A 194 21.80 10.92 -13.59
N ASP A 195 21.24 9.85 -13.04
CA ASP A 195 19.82 9.51 -13.16
C ASP A 195 19.11 9.83 -11.83
N PHE A 196 18.04 10.62 -11.90
CA PHE A 196 17.12 10.89 -10.81
C PHE A 196 15.86 10.06 -10.97
N ARG A 197 15.39 9.45 -9.88
CA ARG A 197 14.17 8.64 -9.85
C ARG A 197 13.27 9.04 -8.68
N HIS A 198 11.98 9.13 -8.94
CA HIS A 198 10.93 9.32 -7.95
C HIS A 198 9.70 8.53 -8.37
N GLY A 199 9.06 7.81 -7.46
CA GLY A 199 7.83 7.07 -7.74
C GLY A 199 6.89 7.14 -6.56
N TYR A 200 5.59 7.25 -6.86
CA TYR A 200 4.51 7.23 -5.88
C TYR A 200 3.42 6.27 -6.34
N ARG A 201 3.01 5.38 -5.45
CA ARG A 201 1.90 4.46 -5.66
C ARG A 201 1.01 4.43 -4.43
N SER A 202 -0.29 4.59 -4.62
CA SER A 202 -1.29 4.37 -3.57
C SER A 202 -2.49 3.60 -4.11
N ALA A 203 -3.05 2.74 -3.27
CA ALA A 203 -4.18 1.87 -3.58
C ALA A 203 -5.11 1.73 -2.39
N TYR A 204 -6.41 1.76 -2.66
CA TYR A 204 -7.48 1.43 -1.71
C TYR A 204 -8.02 0.05 -2.05
N ASN A 205 -8.09 -0.83 -1.04
CA ASN A 205 -8.49 -2.22 -1.17
C ASN A 205 -9.63 -2.54 -0.19
N VAL A 206 -10.60 -3.31 -0.69
CA VAL A 206 -11.62 -4.02 0.10
C VAL A 206 -11.45 -5.50 -0.24
N ASN A 207 -10.86 -6.24 0.70
CA ASN A 207 -10.58 -7.68 0.54
C ASN A 207 -11.76 -8.46 1.12
N GLY A 208 -12.60 -9.00 0.26
CA GLY A 208 -13.79 -9.76 0.62
C GLY A 208 -14.92 -8.89 1.15
N PHE A 209 -15.98 -8.75 0.35
CA PHE A 209 -17.28 -8.26 0.79
C PHE A 209 -18.39 -9.23 0.37
N ASN A 210 -19.52 -9.17 1.06
CA ASN A 210 -20.72 -9.90 0.68
C ASN A 210 -21.99 -9.04 0.83
N THR A 211 -23.01 -9.34 0.05
CA THR A 211 -24.33 -8.73 0.25
C THR A 211 -25.02 -9.29 1.49
N LEU A 212 -25.87 -8.48 2.12
CA LEU A 212 -26.71 -8.91 3.22
C LEU A 212 -28.09 -9.33 2.72
N LEU A 213 -28.53 -10.55 3.06
CA LEU A 213 -29.85 -11.05 2.63
C LEU A 213 -31.02 -10.22 3.19
N ARG A 214 -30.83 -9.62 4.36
CA ARG A 214 -31.82 -8.74 5.01
C ARG A 214 -31.83 -7.32 4.44
N TYR A 215 -30.90 -6.98 3.55
CA TYR A 215 -30.85 -5.65 2.95
C TYR A 215 -32.12 -5.42 2.14
N SER A 216 -32.82 -4.33 2.42
CA SER A 216 -33.89 -3.83 1.57
C SER A 216 -33.91 -2.32 1.57
N GLU A 217 -34.50 -1.77 0.52
CA GLU A 217 -34.69 -0.34 0.34
C GLU A 217 -36.18 0.01 0.34
N ALA A 218 -36.50 1.17 0.91
CA ALA A 218 -37.78 1.85 0.78
C ALA A 218 -37.52 3.34 0.56
N ASN A 219 -38.41 4.04 -0.15
CA ASN A 219 -38.23 5.46 -0.47
C ASN A 219 -36.89 5.80 -1.17
N GLY A 220 -36.31 4.83 -1.89
CA GLY A 220 -35.04 4.98 -2.62
C GLY A 220 -33.77 4.89 -1.75
N ALA A 221 -33.87 4.42 -0.50
CA ALA A 221 -32.72 4.18 0.37
C ALA A 221 -32.95 3.00 1.30
N VAL A 222 -31.90 2.53 1.97
CA VAL A 222 -32.00 1.45 2.96
C VAL A 222 -32.97 1.80 4.08
N ASN A 223 -33.84 0.85 4.45
CA ASN A 223 -34.82 1.01 5.53
C ASN A 223 -34.65 0.00 6.67
N VAL A 224 -33.92 -1.11 6.46
CA VAL A 224 -33.72 -2.18 7.45
C VAL A 224 -32.52 -1.86 8.33
N ARG A 225 -32.62 -2.24 9.61
CA ARG A 225 -31.61 -1.96 10.62
C ARG A 225 -31.03 -3.20 11.30
N ASP A 226 -29.81 -3.03 11.82
CA ASP A 226 -29.13 -3.99 12.67
C ASP A 226 -29.57 -3.86 14.15
N ALA A 227 -28.94 -4.66 15.03
CA ALA A 227 -29.23 -4.65 16.46
C ALA A 227 -28.78 -3.36 17.17
N ASN A 228 -27.85 -2.60 16.57
CA ASN A 228 -27.36 -1.31 17.06
C ASN A 228 -28.16 -0.14 16.48
N ASN A 229 -29.28 -0.43 15.80
CA ASN A 229 -30.14 0.53 15.12
C ASN A 229 -29.47 1.29 13.95
N ASN A 230 -28.37 0.76 13.39
CA ASN A 230 -27.76 1.25 12.16
C ASN A 230 -28.48 0.68 10.94
N PHE A 231 -28.52 1.43 9.84
CA PHE A 231 -28.99 0.89 8.58
C PHE A 231 -28.05 -0.18 8.05
N LEU A 232 -28.59 -1.27 7.51
CA LEU A 232 -27.77 -2.35 6.96
C LEU A 232 -27.07 -1.89 5.68
N PRO A 233 -25.74 -2.04 5.56
CA PRO A 233 -25.06 -1.71 4.31
C PRO A 233 -25.42 -2.73 3.21
N LEU A 234 -25.40 -2.30 1.94
CA LEU A 234 -25.60 -3.22 0.81
C LEU A 234 -24.53 -4.31 0.78
N TYR A 235 -23.27 -3.91 0.98
CA TYR A 235 -22.12 -4.80 1.08
C TYR A 235 -21.52 -4.71 2.48
N GLN A 236 -21.34 -5.85 3.14
CA GLN A 236 -20.65 -5.97 4.41
C GLN A 236 -19.24 -6.53 4.19
N TYR A 237 -18.25 -5.99 4.89
CA TYR A 237 -16.86 -6.46 4.89
C TYR A 237 -16.19 -6.17 6.23
N ALA A 238 -15.12 -6.90 6.52
CA ALA A 238 -14.46 -6.84 7.83
C ALA A 238 -13.41 -5.74 7.92
N GLN A 239 -12.70 -5.47 6.82
CA GLN A 239 -11.54 -4.58 6.81
C GLN A 239 -11.39 -3.88 5.46
N ILE A 240 -10.86 -2.66 5.52
CA ILE A 240 -10.35 -1.95 4.35
C ILE A 240 -8.87 -1.62 4.54
N THR A 241 -8.13 -1.53 3.45
CA THR A 241 -6.70 -1.19 3.48
C THR A 241 -6.37 -0.09 2.49
N ILE A 242 -5.63 0.93 2.95
CA ILE A 242 -4.89 1.84 2.06
C ILE A 242 -3.43 1.44 2.11
N PHE A 243 -2.86 1.11 0.95
CA PHE A 243 -1.44 0.87 0.80
C PHE A 243 -0.81 2.00 0.00
N GLU A 244 0.12 2.73 0.61
CA GLU A 244 0.84 3.84 -0.01
C GLU A 244 2.35 3.58 0.07
N GLN A 245 3.06 3.79 -1.03
CA GLN A 245 4.50 3.65 -1.08
C GLN A 245 5.14 4.64 -2.05
N PHE A 246 6.35 5.06 -1.69
CA PHE A 246 7.26 5.77 -2.56
C PHE A 246 8.36 4.81 -3.01
N VAL A 247 8.48 4.64 -4.33
CA VAL A 247 9.36 3.64 -4.95
C VAL A 247 10.22 4.28 -6.04
N PRO A 248 11.31 4.96 -5.68
CA PRO A 248 11.61 5.52 -4.36
C PRO A 248 10.99 6.91 -4.13
N LEU A 249 11.05 7.44 -2.91
CA LEU A 249 10.74 8.87 -2.68
C LEU A 249 11.79 9.74 -3.33
N VAL A 250 13.07 9.38 -3.17
CA VAL A 250 14.19 10.01 -3.85
C VAL A 250 15.19 8.90 -4.16
N GLY A 251 15.56 8.78 -5.44
CA GLY A 251 16.56 7.86 -5.92
C GLY A 251 17.56 8.58 -6.81
N PHE A 252 18.84 8.30 -6.61
CA PHE A 252 19.93 8.77 -7.46
C PHE A 252 20.81 7.60 -7.85
N ASP A 253 21.17 7.53 -9.12
CA ASP A 253 22.21 6.63 -9.63
C ASP A 253 23.21 7.49 -10.41
N VAL A 254 24.46 7.43 -9.96
CA VAL A 254 25.51 8.34 -10.42
C VAL A 254 26.71 7.53 -10.85
N ARG A 255 27.18 7.79 -12.07
CA ARG A 255 28.45 7.29 -12.59
C ARG A 255 29.39 8.47 -12.78
N PHE A 256 30.58 8.37 -12.21
CA PHE A 256 31.61 9.39 -12.33
C PHE A 256 32.60 9.01 -13.43
N LYS A 257 33.25 10.01 -14.05
CA LYS A 257 34.26 9.79 -15.09
C LYS A 257 35.49 9.01 -14.60
N ASN A 258 35.73 8.98 -13.29
CA ASN A 258 36.83 8.27 -12.66
C ASN A 258 36.46 6.82 -12.25
N SER A 259 35.47 6.19 -12.90
CA SER A 259 35.04 4.81 -12.60
C SER A 259 34.48 4.60 -11.18
N MET A 260 34.08 5.68 -10.51
CA MET A 260 33.24 5.59 -9.30
C MET A 260 31.76 5.47 -9.70
N ILE A 261 31.02 4.73 -8.90
CA ILE A 261 29.56 4.59 -9.01
C ILE A 261 29.00 4.85 -7.61
N ALA A 262 27.96 5.67 -7.51
CA ALA A 262 27.23 5.86 -6.27
C ALA A 262 25.74 5.73 -6.55
N ASN A 263 25.02 5.08 -5.65
CA ASN A 263 23.57 5.00 -5.68
C ASN A 263 23.02 5.35 -4.30
N PHE A 264 21.92 6.09 -4.29
CA PHE A 264 21.20 6.43 -3.08
C PHE A 264 19.72 6.23 -3.33
N GLU A 265 19.04 5.61 -2.37
CA GLU A 265 17.61 5.37 -2.46
C GLU A 265 16.96 5.57 -1.09
N TYR A 266 15.96 6.44 -1.03
CA TYR A 266 15.11 6.62 0.13
C TYR A 266 13.69 6.19 -0.21
N ARG A 267 13.23 5.11 0.41
CA ARG A 267 11.89 4.54 0.28
C ARG A 267 11.08 4.83 1.54
N LYS A 268 9.79 5.01 1.35
CA LYS A 268 8.84 5.16 2.45
C LYS A 268 7.53 4.50 2.05
N SER A 269 6.94 3.69 2.92
CA SER A 269 5.63 3.12 2.71
C SER A 269 4.81 3.13 4.00
N ARG A 270 3.49 3.07 3.84
CA ARG A 270 2.56 2.78 4.92
C ARG A 270 1.41 1.92 4.43
N ALA A 271 1.03 0.95 5.26
CA ALA A 271 -0.20 0.19 5.13
C ALA A 271 -1.13 0.59 6.28
N LEU A 272 -2.34 1.03 5.94
CA LEU A 272 -3.36 1.47 6.87
C LEU A 272 -4.54 0.51 6.78
N SER A 273 -4.70 -0.37 7.76
CA SER A 273 -5.75 -1.38 7.80
C SER A 273 -6.78 -1.05 8.86
N LEU A 274 -7.97 -0.62 8.44
CA LEU A 274 -9.09 -0.29 9.32
C LEU A 274 -10.00 -1.50 9.46
N SER A 275 -10.07 -2.04 10.67
CA SER A 275 -11.05 -3.07 11.05
C SER A 275 -12.38 -2.41 11.39
N LEU A 276 -13.46 -2.85 10.73
CA LEU A 276 -14.79 -2.25 10.85
C LEU A 276 -15.58 -2.81 12.03
N SER A 277 -15.26 -4.04 12.47
CA SER A 277 -15.93 -4.68 13.61
C SER A 277 -15.67 -3.95 14.94
N ASN A 278 -14.49 -3.36 15.10
CA ASN A 278 -14.05 -2.70 16.32
C ASN A 278 -13.50 -1.29 16.07
N SER A 279 -13.64 -0.76 14.84
CA SER A 279 -13.17 0.57 14.44
C SER A 279 -11.67 0.82 14.71
N GLN A 280 -10.85 -0.23 14.81
CA GLN A 280 -9.42 -0.12 15.10
C GLN A 280 -8.61 0.05 13.82
N LEU A 281 -7.63 0.95 13.86
CA LEU A 281 -6.72 1.17 12.74
C LEU A 281 -5.34 0.61 13.08
N THR A 282 -4.88 -0.34 12.28
CA THR A 282 -3.48 -0.79 12.30
C THR A 282 -2.70 -0.04 11.23
N GLN A 283 -1.65 0.66 11.62
CA GLN A 283 -0.73 1.34 10.73
C GLN A 283 0.63 0.65 10.77
N GLN A 284 1.02 0.04 9.65
CA GLN A 284 2.39 -0.41 9.43
C GLN A 284 3.13 0.66 8.63
N SER A 285 4.26 1.15 9.13
CA SER A 285 5.07 2.17 8.48
C SER A 285 6.46 1.60 8.22
N GLU A 286 6.96 1.75 7.01
CA GLU A 286 8.31 1.35 6.63
C GLU A 286 9.07 2.55 6.07
N THR A 287 10.31 2.70 6.48
CA THR A 287 11.25 3.66 5.90
C THR A 287 12.55 2.92 5.63
N ALA A 288 13.02 2.96 4.40
CA ALA A 288 14.28 2.34 4.01
C ALA A 288 15.19 3.36 3.34
N MET A 289 16.47 3.34 3.70
CA MET A 289 17.53 4.10 3.08
C MET A 289 18.60 3.13 2.63
N VAL A 290 18.95 3.18 1.35
CA VAL A 290 20.03 2.38 0.75
C VAL A 290 21.04 3.33 0.17
N PHE A 291 22.30 3.16 0.53
CA PHE A 291 23.42 3.85 -0.07
C PHE A 291 24.41 2.80 -0.56
N GLY A 292 24.79 2.87 -1.83
CA GLY A 292 25.83 2.04 -2.40
C GLY A 292 26.93 2.92 -3.00
N PHE A 293 28.17 2.51 -2.81
CA PHE A 293 29.33 3.13 -3.42
C PHE A 293 30.21 2.03 -4.00
N GLY A 294 30.67 2.23 -5.23
CA GLY A 294 31.57 1.33 -5.94
C GLY A 294 32.72 2.13 -6.55
N TYR A 295 33.92 1.58 -6.51
CA TYR A 295 35.08 2.15 -7.18
C TYR A 295 35.93 1.05 -7.80
N ARG A 296 36.10 1.12 -9.11
CA ARG A 296 36.98 0.21 -9.86
C ARG A 296 38.24 0.95 -10.28
N THR A 297 39.39 0.36 -10.00
CA THR A 297 40.68 0.87 -10.44
C THR A 297 41.61 -0.28 -10.82
N ASN A 298 42.49 -0.03 -11.78
CA ASN A 298 43.58 -0.94 -12.17
C ASN A 298 44.95 -0.43 -11.68
N ASN A 299 44.99 0.68 -10.95
CA ASN A 299 46.21 1.33 -10.48
C ASN A 299 46.02 1.87 -9.06
N PHE A 300 45.69 0.97 -8.13
CA PHE A 300 45.47 1.40 -6.74
C PHE A 300 46.79 1.86 -6.11
N ARG A 301 46.70 3.02 -5.44
CA ARG A 301 47.74 3.56 -4.57
C ARG A 301 47.12 3.72 -3.19
N PHE A 302 47.82 3.30 -2.16
CA PHE A 302 47.36 3.43 -0.78
C PHE A 302 47.21 4.92 -0.41
N PRO A 303 46.08 5.33 0.19
CA PRO A 303 45.89 6.70 0.67
C PRO A 303 46.77 6.97 1.91
N PHE A 304 46.95 8.27 2.24
CA PHE A 304 47.64 8.75 3.46
C PHE A 304 49.13 8.38 3.59
N GLY A 305 49.80 8.09 2.48
CA GLY A 305 51.25 7.85 2.48
C GLY A 305 51.70 6.51 3.03
N LEU A 306 50.77 5.62 3.38
CA LEU A 306 51.07 4.21 3.63
C LEU A 306 51.49 3.55 2.31
N PHE A 307 52.58 2.79 2.29
CA PHE A 307 53.06 2.04 1.11
C PHE A 307 53.13 2.86 -0.21
N GLN A 308 53.65 4.09 -0.17
CA GLN A 308 53.74 4.99 -1.35
C GLN A 308 54.39 4.36 -2.60
N ASN A 309 55.31 3.43 -2.41
CA ASN A 309 56.02 2.75 -3.50
C ASN A 309 55.30 1.50 -4.03
N LEU A 310 54.22 1.06 -3.39
CA LEU A 310 53.48 -0.14 -3.76
C LEU A 310 52.29 0.24 -4.65
N GLN A 311 52.53 0.24 -5.97
CA GLN A 311 51.45 0.40 -6.95
C GLN A 311 50.93 -0.97 -7.38
N LEU A 312 49.68 -1.28 -7.00
CA LEU A 312 49.01 -2.49 -7.44
C LEU A 312 48.43 -2.24 -8.83
N LYS A 313 49.02 -2.87 -9.85
CA LYS A 313 48.61 -2.76 -11.28
C LYS A 313 47.42 -3.65 -11.66
N ASN A 314 46.92 -4.38 -10.69
CA ASN A 314 45.86 -5.35 -10.87
C ASN A 314 44.49 -4.71 -10.62
N ASP A 315 43.46 -5.28 -11.25
CA ASP A 315 42.09 -4.82 -11.10
C ASP A 315 41.63 -4.98 -9.64
N MET A 316 41.22 -3.86 -9.05
CA MET A 316 40.64 -3.76 -7.73
C MET A 316 39.23 -3.16 -7.84
N ASN A 317 38.28 -3.75 -7.14
CA ASN A 317 36.92 -3.25 -7.00
C ASN A 317 36.57 -3.09 -5.52
N PHE A 318 36.40 -1.86 -5.09
CA PHE A 318 35.87 -1.51 -3.78
C PHE A 318 34.36 -1.36 -3.88
N LYS A 319 33.62 -1.95 -2.94
CA LYS A 319 32.18 -1.77 -2.79
C LYS A 319 31.84 -1.48 -1.34
N LEU A 320 30.94 -0.54 -1.10
CA LEU A 320 30.35 -0.27 0.21
C LEU A 320 28.84 -0.19 0.04
N ASP A 321 28.13 -1.15 0.62
CA ASP A 321 26.67 -1.08 0.72
C ASP A 321 26.25 -0.76 2.16
N PHE A 322 25.41 0.25 2.33
CA PHE A 322 24.75 0.62 3.57
C PHE A 322 23.25 0.53 3.35
N ALA A 323 22.55 -0.13 4.27
CA ALA A 323 21.09 -0.15 4.27
C ALA A 323 20.56 0.06 5.68
N LEU A 324 19.58 0.95 5.82
CA LEU A 324 18.81 1.15 7.03
C LEU A 324 17.36 0.90 6.69
N ALA A 325 16.71 -0.04 7.35
CA ALA A 325 15.29 -0.32 7.21
C ALA A 325 14.63 -0.18 8.59
N ASP A 326 13.56 0.59 8.66
CA ASP A 326 12.83 0.89 9.89
C ASP A 326 11.37 0.52 9.65
N ASN A 327 10.91 -0.57 10.27
CA ASN A 327 9.53 -1.05 10.17
C ASN A 327 8.88 -0.96 11.54
N LYS A 328 7.70 -0.32 11.62
CA LYS A 328 6.94 -0.13 12.86
C LYS A 328 5.45 -0.33 12.62
N THR A 329 4.82 -1.13 13.49
CA THR A 329 3.38 -1.37 13.50
C THR A 329 2.76 -0.72 14.73
N ILE A 330 1.79 0.17 14.52
CA ILE A 330 1.07 0.90 15.58
C ILE A 330 -0.43 0.60 15.44
N ILE A 331 -1.11 0.37 16.57
CA ILE A 331 -2.55 0.16 16.61
C ILE A 331 -3.21 1.37 17.29
N TYR A 332 -4.18 1.96 16.60
CA TYR A 332 -5.01 3.06 17.09
C TYR A 332 -6.42 2.56 17.39
N ARG A 333 -6.99 2.97 18.52
CA ARG A 333 -8.35 2.65 18.94
C ARG A 333 -9.13 3.93 19.19
N PRO A 334 -10.43 4.02 18.83
CA PRO A 334 -11.22 5.24 19.00
C PRO A 334 -11.30 5.74 20.45
N ASP A 335 -11.35 4.83 21.43
CA ASP A 335 -11.61 5.14 22.83
C ASP A 335 -10.34 5.19 23.70
N VAL A 336 -9.16 5.05 23.09
CA VAL A 336 -7.86 5.04 23.78
C VAL A 336 -6.98 6.13 23.16
N GLU A 337 -6.52 7.06 23.99
CA GLU A 337 -5.67 8.17 23.53
C GLU A 337 -4.26 7.70 23.17
N GLU A 338 -3.75 6.69 23.88
CA GLU A 338 -2.44 6.09 23.63
C GLU A 338 -2.51 5.00 22.56
N ALA A 339 -1.57 5.04 21.62
CA ALA A 339 -1.46 4.05 20.56
C ALA A 339 -0.40 2.99 20.91
N ASP A 340 -0.79 1.73 20.79
CA ASP A 340 0.06 0.57 21.11
C ASP A 340 1.06 0.30 19.99
N ILE A 341 2.34 0.12 20.32
CA ILE A 341 3.32 -0.44 19.38
C ILE A 341 3.22 -1.96 19.44
N SER A 342 2.65 -2.56 18.39
CA SER A 342 2.43 -4.01 18.34
C SER A 342 3.69 -4.79 17.92
N SER A 343 4.46 -4.26 16.98
CA SER A 343 5.67 -4.90 16.46
C SER A 343 6.54 -3.90 15.69
N GLY A 344 7.75 -4.32 15.36
CA GLY A 344 8.65 -3.57 14.50
C GLY A 344 10.11 -3.64 14.96
N ALA A 345 11.01 -3.34 14.04
CA ALA A 345 12.43 -3.25 14.31
C ALA A 345 13.12 -2.32 13.31
N LYS A 346 14.24 -1.76 13.77
CA LYS A 346 15.20 -1.04 12.94
C LYS A 346 16.38 -1.93 12.62
N ASN A 347 16.58 -2.22 11.35
CA ASN A 347 17.65 -3.02 10.80
C ASN A 347 18.69 -2.11 10.15
N ILE A 348 19.95 -2.25 10.53
CA ILE A 348 21.07 -1.50 9.98
C ILE A 348 22.07 -2.51 9.43
N THR A 349 22.36 -2.42 8.15
CA THR A 349 23.28 -3.32 7.43
C THR A 349 24.43 -2.52 6.84
N VAL A 350 25.66 -3.00 7.02
CA VAL A 350 26.89 -2.39 6.51
C VAL A 350 27.76 -3.47 5.89
N ARG A 351 28.05 -3.35 4.59
CA ARG A 351 28.74 -4.36 3.77
C ARG A 351 29.83 -3.78 2.88
N PRO A 352 30.99 -3.36 3.43
CA PRO A 352 32.17 -3.08 2.64
C PRO A 352 32.82 -4.37 2.15
N SER A 353 33.32 -4.35 0.91
CA SER A 353 34.13 -5.41 0.34
C SER A 353 35.17 -4.87 -0.62
N ILE A 354 36.29 -5.58 -0.73
CA ILE A 354 37.39 -5.30 -1.65
C ILE A 354 37.66 -6.58 -2.42
N ASN A 355 37.46 -6.55 -3.73
CA ASN A 355 37.83 -7.63 -4.64
C ASN A 355 39.13 -7.25 -5.35
N TYR A 356 40.14 -8.09 -5.26
CA TYR A 356 41.44 -7.93 -5.88
C TYR A 356 41.72 -9.11 -6.81
N VAL A 357 41.87 -8.82 -8.10
CA VAL A 357 42.17 -9.83 -9.12
C VAL A 357 43.69 -10.02 -9.17
N ILE A 358 44.20 -11.08 -8.55
CA ILE A 358 45.65 -11.33 -8.54
C ILE A 358 46.11 -11.72 -9.95
N ASN A 359 45.39 -12.64 -10.59
CA ASN A 359 45.56 -13.05 -11.98
C ASN A 359 44.28 -13.75 -12.49
N GLN A 360 44.29 -14.31 -13.71
CA GLN A 360 43.13 -14.99 -14.32
C GLN A 360 42.60 -16.20 -13.51
N ARG A 361 43.42 -16.79 -12.63
CA ARG A 361 43.09 -17.99 -11.85
C ARG A 361 42.86 -17.70 -10.36
N PHE A 362 43.33 -16.57 -9.85
CA PHE A 362 43.32 -16.23 -8.42
C PHE A 362 42.60 -14.89 -8.19
N ASN A 363 41.47 -14.94 -7.47
CA ASN A 363 40.76 -13.75 -7.00
C ASN A 363 40.67 -13.77 -5.48
N LEU A 364 41.00 -12.63 -4.87
CA LEU A 364 40.92 -12.41 -3.42
C LEU A 364 39.79 -11.43 -3.13
N GLN A 365 38.92 -11.77 -2.19
CA GLN A 365 37.88 -10.87 -1.68
C GLN A 365 38.01 -10.73 -0.18
N LEU A 366 38.16 -9.49 0.29
CA LEU A 366 38.01 -9.12 1.69
C LEU A 366 36.59 -8.61 1.88
N PHE A 367 35.88 -9.11 2.88
CA PHE A 367 34.51 -8.66 3.15
C PHE A 367 34.27 -8.48 4.65
N TYR A 368 33.36 -7.57 4.95
CA TYR A 368 32.76 -7.38 6.26
C TYR A 368 31.26 -7.21 6.04
N ASP A 369 30.44 -7.94 6.77
CA ASP A 369 28.98 -7.86 6.76
C ASP A 369 28.50 -7.76 8.19
N SER A 370 27.89 -6.63 8.54
CA SER A 370 27.29 -6.42 9.84
C SER A 370 25.82 -6.09 9.69
N ASN A 371 24.98 -6.78 10.46
CA ASN A 371 23.55 -6.55 10.56
C ASN A 371 23.16 -6.36 12.02
N ILE A 372 22.59 -5.20 12.33
CA ILE A 372 22.13 -4.83 13.67
C ILE A 372 20.61 -4.69 13.63
N THR A 373 19.91 -5.42 14.49
CA THR A 373 18.45 -5.34 14.65
C THR A 373 18.13 -4.71 16.01
N LYS A 374 17.36 -3.63 16.00
CA LYS A 374 16.86 -2.94 17.20
C LYS A 374 15.32 -2.98 17.24
N PRO A 375 14.71 -3.91 18.00
CA PRO A 375 13.25 -4.02 18.11
C PRO A 375 12.62 -2.82 18.84
N TYR A 376 11.37 -2.49 18.50
CA TYR A 376 10.59 -1.46 19.21
C TYR A 376 9.80 -1.99 20.41
N THR A 377 9.58 -3.30 20.48
CA THR A 377 8.84 -3.95 21.56
C THR A 377 9.81 -4.48 22.62
N SER A 378 9.43 -4.38 23.89
CA SER A 378 10.22 -4.91 25.03
C SER A 378 10.33 -6.44 25.06
N GLN A 379 9.53 -7.14 24.25
CA GLN A 379 9.56 -8.61 24.12
C GLN A 379 10.74 -9.13 23.28
N SER A 380 11.56 -8.26 22.70
CA SER A 380 12.69 -8.66 21.84
C SER A 380 13.94 -7.85 22.17
N PHE A 381 15.11 -8.49 22.04
CA PHE A 381 16.40 -7.91 22.39
C PHE A 381 17.11 -7.35 21.16
N ASN A 382 17.95 -6.34 21.39
CA ASN A 382 18.87 -5.86 20.36
C ASN A 382 19.86 -6.97 20.00
N THR A 383 20.00 -7.25 18.70
CA THR A 383 20.96 -8.24 18.19
C THR A 383 21.90 -7.60 17.19
N ALA A 384 23.13 -8.10 17.12
CA ALA A 384 24.13 -7.68 16.15
C ALA A 384 24.88 -8.92 15.68
N PHE A 385 24.84 -9.19 14.38
CA PHE A 385 25.60 -10.24 13.72
C PHE A 385 26.66 -9.59 12.85
N THR A 386 27.91 -10.03 13.01
CA THR A 386 29.04 -9.51 12.23
C THR A 386 29.84 -10.68 11.71
N ASN A 387 29.97 -10.75 10.38
CA ASN A 387 30.79 -11.70 9.67
C ASN A 387 31.91 -10.94 8.96
N PHE A 388 33.14 -11.38 9.11
CA PHE A 388 34.26 -10.85 8.34
C PHE A 388 35.11 -12.03 7.86
N GLY A 389 35.77 -11.85 6.73
CA GLY A 389 36.58 -12.93 6.19
C GLY A 389 37.26 -12.60 4.88
N ILE A 390 37.99 -13.62 4.43
CA ILE A 390 38.73 -13.61 3.18
C ILE A 390 38.20 -14.76 2.33
N ASN A 391 37.65 -14.44 1.17
CA ASN A 391 37.28 -15.42 0.16
C ASN A 391 38.39 -15.50 -0.89
N LEU A 392 38.97 -16.68 -1.06
CA LEU A 392 39.92 -16.97 -2.14
C LEU A 392 39.23 -17.85 -3.18
N LYS A 393 39.12 -17.35 -4.41
CA LYS A 393 38.59 -18.13 -5.54
C LYS A 393 39.72 -18.58 -6.45
N LEU A 394 39.82 -19.90 -6.59
CA LEU A 394 40.79 -20.61 -7.44
C LEU A 394 40.02 -21.23 -8.62
N LEU A 395 40.41 -20.87 -9.85
CA LEU A 395 39.89 -21.50 -11.06
C LEU A 395 40.95 -22.46 -11.60
N PHE A 396 40.66 -23.75 -11.51
CA PHE A 396 41.44 -24.82 -12.14
C PHE A 396 40.87 -25.08 -13.53
N GLN A 397 41.77 -25.29 -14.50
CA GLN A 397 41.44 -25.51 -15.90
C GLN A 397 41.25 -26.99 -16.19
#